data_AF-A0AAW8BMX1-F1
#
_entry.id   AF-A0AAW8BMX1-F1
#
_cell.length_a   1.000
_cell.length_b   1.000
_cell.length_c   1.000
_cell.angle_alpha   90.00
_cell.angle_beta   90.00
_cell.angle_gamma   90.00
#
_symmetry.space_group_name_H-M   'P 1'
#
loop_
_entity.id
_entity.type
_entity.pdbx_description
1 polymer ?
#
loop_
_entity_poly.entity_id
_entity_poly.type
_entity_poly.pdbx_seq_one_letter_code
_entity_poly.pdbx_strand_id
1 'polypeptide(L)' 'MSQHLDPTHPPFAVVFQDQGGPMIRTSPFGQSEGVHMSITIEDWRRWNAVVEKAVTDFAALHLSAVSL' A
#
# COMPACT_ATOMS: atom_id res chain seq x y z
N MET A 1 -11.86 -0.32 21.82
CA MET A 1 -11.71 1.11 21.48
C MET A 1 -11.50 1.21 19.99
N SER A 2 -12.37 1.91 19.27
CA SER A 2 -12.24 2.10 17.83
C SER A 2 -11.18 3.17 17.58
N GLN A 3 -10.06 2.81 16.95
CA GLN A 3 -9.09 3.81 16.49
C GLN A 3 -9.71 4.55 15.30
N HIS A 4 -9.96 5.85 15.46
CA HIS A 4 -10.43 6.71 14.39
C HIS A 4 -9.21 7.11 13.54
N LEU A 5 -9.21 6.69 12.28
CA LEU A 5 -8.12 6.97 11.35
C LEU A 5 -8.40 8.31 10.67
N ASP A 6 -7.43 9.23 10.71
CA ASP A 6 -7.52 10.53 10.06
C ASP A 6 -6.94 10.44 8.64
N PRO A 7 -7.77 10.53 7.59
CA PRO A 7 -7.33 10.35 6.22
C PRO A 7 -6.60 11.57 5.63
N THR A 8 -6.44 12.66 6.38
CA THR A 8 -5.78 13.88 5.88
C THR A 8 -4.26 13.79 5.86
N HIS A 9 -3.68 12.85 6.59
CA HIS A 9 -2.23 12.65 6.62
C HIS A 9 -1.76 11.83 5.41
N PRO A 10 -0.62 12.17 4.82
CA PRO A 10 -0.08 11.41 3.70
C PRO A 10 0.32 10.01 4.15
N PRO A 11 0.15 8.98 3.31
CA PRO A 11 0.62 7.63 3.62
C PRO A 11 2.14 7.62 3.75
N PHE A 12 2.67 6.69 4.55
CA PHE A 12 4.10 6.41 4.59
C PHE A 12 4.41 4.92 4.48
N ALA A 13 5.62 4.63 4.03
CA ALA A 13 6.23 3.31 4.08
C ALA A 13 7.68 3.44 4.55
N VAL A 14 8.10 2.58 5.48
CA VAL A 14 9.48 2.53 5.98
C VAL A 14 9.99 1.10 5.97
N VAL A 15 11.28 0.92 5.66
CA VAL A 15 11.96 -0.36 5.78
C VAL A 15 12.60 -0.42 7.17
N PHE A 16 12.41 -1.53 7.86
CA PHE A 16 13.02 -1.78 9.17
C PHE A 16 13.46 -3.24 9.29
N GLN A 17 14.32 -3.53 10.24
CA GLN A 17 14.78 -4.89 10.53
C GLN A 17 13.93 -5.48 11.66
N ASP A 18 13.35 -6.65 11.44
CA ASP A 18 12.70 -7.46 12.48
C ASP A 18 13.45 -8.79 12.70
N GLN A 19 13.03 -9.58 13.69
CA GLN A 19 13.61 -10.90 13.99
C GLN A 19 13.59 -11.86 12.78
N GLY A 20 12.61 -11.70 11.89
CA GLY A 20 12.45 -12.51 10.68
C GLY A 20 13.19 -11.98 9.44
N GLY A 21 13.86 -10.83 9.51
CA GLY A 21 14.49 -10.19 8.36
C GLY A 21 14.02 -8.76 8.11
N PRO A 22 14.41 -8.16 6.97
CA PRO A 22 13.97 -6.83 6.59
C PRO A 22 12.48 -6.84 6.21
N MET A 23 11.74 -5.86 6.71
CA MET A 23 10.31 -5.71 6.53
C MET A 23 9.95 -4.29 6.12
N ILE A 24 8.84 -4.15 5.41
CA ILE A 24 8.22 -2.87 5.08
C ILE A 24 7.05 -2.68 6.03
N ARG A 25 7.02 -1.56 6.74
CA ARG A 25 5.87 -1.09 7.51
C ARG A 25 5.17 0.01 6.72
N THR A 26 3.87 -0.13 6.54
CA THR A 26 3.03 0.88 5.87
C THR A 26 1.97 1.43 6.81
N SER A 27 1.71 2.72 6.69
CA SER A 27 0.57 3.40 7.30
C SER A 27 -0.18 4.15 6.21
N PRO A 28 -1.36 3.68 5.78
CA PRO A 28 -2.13 4.32 4.73
C PRO A 28 -2.66 5.71 5.14
N PHE A 29 -2.75 5.97 6.44
CA PHE A 29 -3.26 7.21 7.01
C PHE A 29 -2.18 8.02 7.73
N GLY A 30 -0.89 7.76 7.46
CA GLY A 30 0.21 8.59 7.95
C GLY A 30 0.43 8.62 9.48
N GLN A 31 -0.42 7.97 10.27
CA GLN A 31 -0.31 7.97 11.73
C GLN A 31 0.90 7.14 12.16
N SER A 32 1.75 7.69 13.02
CA SER A 32 2.92 7.01 13.59
C SER A 32 2.54 5.97 14.63
N GLU A 33 1.45 6.19 15.35
CA GLU A 33 0.87 5.28 16.32
C GLU A 33 -0.36 4.58 15.73
N GLY A 34 -0.61 3.33 16.14
CA GLY A 34 -1.78 2.56 15.70
C GLY A 34 -1.43 1.22 15.07
N VAL A 35 -2.44 0.59 14.47
CA VAL A 35 -2.27 -0.67 13.73
C VAL A 35 -1.59 -0.39 12.40
N HIS A 36 -0.35 -0.87 12.28
CA HIS A 36 0.41 -0.81 11.05
C HIS A 36 0.37 -2.15 10.33
N MET A 37 0.30 -2.12 9.00
CA MET A 37 0.55 -3.31 8.22
C MET A 37 2.07 -3.46 8.04
N SER A 38 2.60 -4.64 8.31
CA SER A 38 3.98 -4.95 8.00
C SER A 38 4.06 -6.20 7.14
N ILE A 39 4.96 -6.18 6.16
CA ILE A 39 5.09 -7.23 5.15
C ILE A 39 6.57 -7.43 4.83
N THR A 40 6.94 -8.64 4.40
CA THR A 40 8.29 -8.91 3.90
C THR A 40 8.53 -8.13 2.61
N ILE A 41 9.80 -7.91 2.27
CA ILE A 41 10.15 -7.25 0.99
C ILE A 41 9.71 -8.12 -0.20
N GLU A 42 9.84 -9.44 -0.09
CA GLU A 42 9.44 -10.39 -1.12
C GLU A 42 7.93 -10.34 -1.39
N ASP A 43 7.10 -10.35 -0.34
CA ASP A 43 5.66 -10.30 -0.50
C ASP A 43 5.18 -8.91 -0.94
N TRP A 44 5.85 -7.83 -0.51
CA TRP A 44 5.61 -6.49 -1.06
C TRP A 44 5.81 -6.44 -2.57
N ARG A 45 6.91 -7.01 -3.09
CA ARG A 45 7.17 -7.06 -4.54
C ARG A 45 6.05 -7.79 -5.29
N ARG A 46 5.55 -8.90 -4.73
CA ARG A 46 4.43 -9.64 -5.31
C ARG A 46 3.16 -8.79 -5.32
N TRP A 47 2.86 -8.11 -4.23
CA TRP A 47 1.70 -7.21 -4.13
C TRP A 47 1.80 -6.03 -5.09
N ASN A 48 2.97 -5.41 -5.19
CA ASN A 48 3.19 -4.29 -6.10
C ASN A 48 2.89 -4.68 -7.55
N ALA A 49 3.33 -5.85 -8.00
CA ALA A 49 3.03 -6.35 -9.35
C ALA A 49 1.51 -6.55 -9.58
N VAL A 50 0.79 -7.06 -8.57
CA VAL A 50 -0.68 -7.21 -8.65
C VAL A 50 -1.38 -5.86 -8.71
N VAL A 51 -0.95 -4.90 -7.89
CA VAL A 51 -1.51 -3.54 -7.86
C VAL A 51 -1.24 -2.81 -9.17
N GLU A 52 0.00 -2.83 -9.68
CA GLU A 52 0.37 -2.21 -10.95
C GLU A 52 -0.44 -2.77 -12.12
N LYS A 53 -0.65 -4.09 -12.14
CA LYS A 53 -1.52 -4.72 -13.13
C LYS A 53 -2.96 -4.22 -13.01
N ALA A 54 -3.52 -4.18 -11.81
CA ALA A 54 -4.91 -3.72 -11.61
C ALA A 54 -5.10 -2.25 -12.01
N VAL A 55 -4.13 -1.38 -11.69
CA VAL A 55 -4.13 0.04 -12.12
C VAL A 55 -4.06 0.14 -13.65
N THR A 56 -3.19 -0.65 -14.27
CA THR A 56 -3.05 -0.69 -15.74
C THR A 56 -4.34 -1.15 -16.41
N ASP A 57 -4.94 -2.25 -15.94
CA ASP A 57 -6.21 -2.78 -16.45
C ASP A 57 -7.35 -1.76 -16.32
N PHE A 58 -7.42 -1.07 -15.18
CA PHE A 58 -8.42 -0.03 -14.93
C PHE A 58 -8.26 1.17 -15.89
N ALA A 59 -7.02 1.62 -16.11
CA ALA A 59 -6.73 2.72 -17.03
C ALA A 59 -7.07 2.34 -18.48
N ALA A 60 -6.74 1.11 -18.90
CA ALA A 60 -7.07 0.62 -20.24
C ALA A 60 -8.58 0.59 -20.50
N LEU A 61 -9.37 0.13 -19.52
CA LEU A 61 -10.84 0.16 -19.60
C LEU A 61 -11.37 1.59 -19.78
N HIS A 62 -10.85 2.56 -19.02
CA HIS A 62 -11.31 3.95 -19.11
C HIS A 62 -10.91 4.61 -20.43
N LEU A 63 -9.71 4.35 -20.95
CA LEU A 63 -9.28 4.89 -22.25
C LEU A 63 -10.08 4.29 -23.42
N SER A 64 -10.44 3.01 -23.32
CA SER A 64 -11.28 2.35 -24.33
C SER A 64 -12.73 2.88 -24.36
N ALA A 65 -13.26 3.31 -23.22
CA ALA A 65 -14.60 3.87 -23.09
C ALA A 65 -14.74 5.31 -23.63
N VAL A 66 -13.63 6.06 -23.72
CA VAL A 66 -13.59 7.44 -24.26
C VAL A 66 -13.39 7.45 -25.79
N SER A 67 -13.03 6.32 -26.40
CA SER A 67 -12.72 6.22 -27.84
C SER A 67 -13.89 5.74 -28.71
N LEU A 68 -15.13 5.80 -28.22
CA LEU A 68 -16.38 5.48 -28.94
C LEU A 68 -17.30 6.71 -28.99
#